data_AF-A0AAP0E2M1-F1
#
_entry.id   AF-A0AAP0E2M1-F1
#
_cell.length_a   1.000
_cell.length_b   1.000
_cell.length_c   1.000
_cell.angle_alpha   90.00
_cell.angle_beta   90.00
_cell.angle_gamma   90.00
#
_symmetry.space_group_name_H-M   'P 1'
#
loop_
_entity.id
_entity.type
_entity.pdbx_description
1 polymer ?
#
loop_
_entity_poly.entity_id
_entity_poly.type
_entity_poly.pdbx_seq_one_letter_code
_entity_poly.pdbx_strand_id
1 'polypeptide(L)' 'MEVEVKLRLSNSGAHQRLSDLLSPFHCLTHLQSNLFFDTPTARLSSNLTALRLRFYDN' A
#
# COMPACT_ATOMS: atom_id res chain seq x y z
N MET A 1 15.86 7.07 6.19
CA MET A 1 14.88 7.98 5.57
C MET A 1 14.29 7.24 4.39
N GLU A 2 13.00 6.92 4.43
CA GLU A 2 12.29 6.33 3.27
C GLU A 2 11.84 7.48 2.37
N VAL A 3 12.12 7.39 1.07
CA VAL A 3 11.78 8.42 0.08
C VAL A 3 11.16 7.73 -1.13
N GLU A 4 9.94 8.12 -1.47
CA GLU A 4 9.16 7.51 -2.54
C GLU A 4 8.25 8.54 -3.23
N VAL A 5 7.93 8.31 -4.51
CA VAL A 5 6.97 9.10 -5.27
C VAL A 5 5.59 8.45 -5.15
N LYS A 6 4.64 9.14 -4.51
CA LYS A 6 3.26 8.67 -4.32
C LYS A 6 2.28 9.47 -5.16
N LEU A 7 1.66 8.81 -6.14
CA LEU A 7 0.64 9.38 -7.02
C LEU A 7 -0.68 8.64 -6.85
N ARG A 8 -1.79 9.38 -6.82
CA ARG A 8 -3.14 8.80 -6.80
C ARG A 8 -3.68 8.68 -8.22
N LEU A 9 -4.14 7.49 -8.60
CA LEU A 9 -4.90 7.29 -9.83
C LEU A 9 -6.36 7.71 -9.63
N SER A 10 -6.96 8.32 -10.65
CA SER A 10 -8.28 8.95 -10.53
C SER A 10 -9.43 7.95 -10.31
N ASN A 11 -9.33 6.75 -10.89
CA ASN A 11 -10.37 5.71 -10.83
C ASN A 11 -9.82 4.36 -11.31
N SER A 12 -10.67 3.32 -11.26
CA SER A 12 -10.36 1.96 -11.73
C SER A 12 -10.04 1.89 -13.23
N GLY A 13 -10.66 2.72 -14.07
CA GLY A 13 -10.34 2.78 -15.51
C GLY A 13 -8.95 3.35 -15.78
N ALA A 14 -8.48 4.31 -14.98
CA ALA A 14 -7.10 4.79 -15.00
C ALA A 14 -6.12 3.70 -14.52
N HIS A 15 -6.48 2.94 -13.48
CA HIS A 15 -5.71 1.79 -13.03
C HIS A 15 -5.54 0.73 -14.12
N GLN A 16 -6.63 0.31 -14.77
CA GLN A 16 -6.56 -0.70 -15.84
C GLN A 16 -5.66 -0.25 -16.99
N ARG A 17 -5.83 0.98 -17.49
CA ARG A 17 -5.00 1.52 -18.58
C ARG A 17 -3.51 1.56 -18.22
N LEU A 18 -3.18 1.94 -16.98
CA LEU A 18 -1.79 1.95 -16.53
C LEU A 18 -1.24 0.53 -16.42
N SER A 19 -2.03 -0.41 -15.89
CA SER A 19 -1.67 -1.82 -15.79
C SER A 19 -1.39 -2.43 -17.17
N ASP A 20 -2.25 -2.15 -18.16
CA ASP A 20 -2.09 -2.62 -19.54
C ASP A 20 -0.80 -2.06 -20.16
N LEU A 21 -0.57 -0.75 -19.99
CA LEU A 21 0.62 -0.06 -20.50
C LEU A 21 1.93 -0.62 -19.91
N LEU A 22 1.92 -0.97 -18.62
CA LEU A 22 3.09 -1.50 -17.91
C LEU A 22 3.26 -3.02 -18.03
N SER A 23 2.34 -3.73 -18.69
CA SER A 23 2.37 -5.19 -18.81
C SER A 23 3.68 -5.76 -19.38
N PRO A 24 4.38 -5.13 -20.34
CA PRO A 24 5.67 -5.65 -20.82
C PRO A 24 6.79 -5.62 -19.77
N PHE A 25 6.61 -4.86 -18.69
CA PHE A 25 7.57 -4.69 -17.60
C PHE A 25 7.10 -5.41 -16.32
N HIS A 26 6.05 -6.23 -16.41
CA HIS A 26 5.52 -6.97 -15.26
C HIS A 26 6.52 -8.04 -14.79
N CYS A 27 6.65 -8.17 -13.47
CA CYS A 27 7.52 -9.16 -12.83
C CYS A 27 6.71 -10.15 -12.01
N LEU A 28 5.97 -9.67 -11.01
CA LEU A 28 5.19 -10.50 -10.07
C LEU A 28 3.96 -9.73 -9.57
N THR A 29 2.97 -10.48 -9.08
CA THR A 29 1.81 -9.94 -8.35
C THR A 29 1.66 -10.71 -7.04
N HIS A 30 1.81 -10.03 -5.90
CA HIS A 30 1.58 -10.59 -4.56
C HIS A 30 0.37 -9.94 -3.91
N LEU A 31 -0.47 -10.74 -3.24
CA LEU A 31 -1.56 -10.23 -2.43
C LEU A 31 -1.00 -9.80 -1.07
N GLN A 32 -1.43 -8.65 -0.55
CA GLN A 32 -0.99 -8.16 0.76
C GLN A 32 -2.18 -7.88 1.66
N SER A 33 -2.17 -8.45 2.86
CA SER A 33 -3.08 -8.10 3.95
C SER A 33 -2.33 -7.33 5.03
N ASN A 34 -2.83 -6.15 5.39
CA ASN A 34 -2.18 -5.26 6.34
C ASN A 34 -3.07 -5.07 7.57
N LEU A 35 -2.62 -5.57 8.73
CA LEU A 35 -3.25 -5.32 10.02
C LEU A 35 -2.50 -4.18 10.73
N PHE A 36 -3.25 -3.20 11.22
CA PHE A 36 -2.72 -2.03 11.93
C PHE A 36 -3.13 -2.08 13.40
N PHE A 37 -2.23 -1.63 14.27
CA PHE A 37 -2.40 -1.67 15.71
C PHE A 37 -2.11 -0.31 16.34
N ASP A 38 -2.91 0.05 17.32
CA ASP A 38 -2.70 1.19 18.22
C ASP A 38 -3.28 0.83 19.61
N THR A 39 -3.02 1.64 20.62
CA THR A 39 -3.71 1.55 21.91
C THR A 39 -5.12 2.12 21.80
N PRO A 40 -6.04 1.77 22.73
CA PRO A 40 -7.37 2.40 22.78
C PRO A 40 -7.32 3.94 22.92
N THR A 41 -6.21 4.46 23.41
CA THR A 41 -5.93 5.89 23.59
C THR A 41 -5.17 6.53 22.42
N ALA A 42 -5.02 5.85 21.28
CA ALA A 42 -4.38 6.38 20.06
C ALA A 42 -2.92 6.86 20.30
N ARG A 43 -2.14 6.11 21.09
CA ARG A 43 -0.78 6.52 21.48
C ARG A 43 0.20 6.54 20.31
N LEU A 44 0.10 5.63 19.35
CA LEU A 44 1.01 5.61 18.21
C LEU A 44 0.68 6.72 17.22
N SER A 45 -0.59 6.87 16.86
CA SER A 45 -1.04 7.90 15.93
C SER A 45 -0.84 9.32 16.46
N SER A 46 -1.02 9.57 17.77
CA SER A 46 -0.67 10.85 18.40
C SER A 46 0.83 11.18 18.35
N ASN A 47 1.69 10.16 18.20
CA ASN A 47 3.13 10.29 17.98
C ASN A 47 3.53 10.09 16.51
N LEU A 48 2.59 10.28 15.57
CA LEU A 48 2.82 10.17 14.12
C LEU A 48 3.45 8.82 13.70
N THR A 49 3.11 7.76 14.43
CA THR A 49 3.66 6.42 14.25
C THR A 49 2.56 5.45 13.87
N ALA A 50 2.88 4.47 13.01
CA ALA A 50 1.98 3.37 12.65
C ALA A 50 2.67 2.03 12.86
N LEU A 51 2.04 1.12 13.60
CA LEU A 51 2.48 -0.27 13.74
C LEU A 51 1.65 -1.16 12.81
N ARG A 52 2.32 -1.93 11.95
CA ARG A 52 1.69 -2.76 10.93
C ARG A 52 2.29 -4.17 10.90
N LEU A 53 1.43 -5.19 10.92
CA LEU A 53 1.76 -6.55 10.51
C LEU A 53 1.27 -6.75 9.08
N ARG A 54 2.18 -7.20 8.20
CA ARG A 54 1.86 -7.48 6.80
C ARG A 54 1.99 -8.97 6.52
N PHE A 55 0.94 -9.55 5.97
CA PHE A 55 0.91 -10.91 5.45
C PHE A 55 0.92 -10.84 3.93
N TYR A 56 1.66 -11.76 3.31
CA TYR A 56 1.75 -11.90 1.87
C TYR A 56 1.07 -13.21 1.48
N ASP A 57 0.26 -13.14 0.42
CA ASP A 57 -0.43 -14.27 -0.17
C ASP A 57 -1.34 -15.02 0.84
N ASN A 58 -1.66 -16.29 0.60
CA ASN A 58 -2.49 -17.14 1.49
C ASN A 58 -1.62 -18.19 2.19
#